data_AF-A0A959UCR9-F1
#
_entry.id   AF-A0A959UCR9-F1
#
_cell.length_a   1.000
_cell.length_b   1.000
_cell.length_c   1.000
_cell.angle_alpha   90.00
_cell.angle_beta   90.00
_cell.angle_gamma   90.00
#
_symmetry.space_group_name_H-M   'P 1'
#
loop_
_entity.id
_entity.type
_entity.pdbx_description
1 polymer ?
#
loop_
_entity_poly.entity_id
_entity_poly.type
_entity_poly.pdbx_seq_one_letter_code
_entity_poly.pdbx_strand_id
1 'polypeptide(L)' 'NKFKEALLVDLQFELNDEAYSFQIKDQGEGFDYTNIPDPTHPDNLEKPDGRGIFIMESLSDEVKFQDKGSVVNIKFLRK' A
#
# COMPACT_ATOMS: atom_id res chain seq x y z
N ASN A 1 8.40 -5.56 -5.15
CA ASN A 1 9.55 -6.40 -5.60
C ASN A 1 9.66 -6.72 -7.12
N LYS A 2 8.75 -6.24 -8.01
CA LYS A 2 8.77 -6.49 -9.47
C LYS A 2 8.81 -8.01 -9.85
N PHE A 3 8.12 -8.86 -9.09
CA PHE A 3 8.01 -10.32 -9.31
C PHE A 3 9.33 -11.08 -9.30
N LYS A 4 10.40 -10.52 -8.72
CA LYS A 4 11.68 -11.22 -8.57
C LYS A 4 11.57 -12.26 -7.45
N GLU A 5 11.63 -13.54 -7.79
CA GLU A 5 11.45 -14.67 -6.85
C GLU A 5 12.44 -14.67 -5.67
N ALA A 6 13.67 -14.20 -5.90
CA ALA A 6 14.69 -14.13 -4.85
C ALA A 6 14.42 -13.03 -3.80
N LEU A 7 13.49 -12.11 -4.06
CA LEU A 7 13.16 -11.01 -3.15
C LEU A 7 11.96 -11.36 -2.30
N LEU A 8 12.15 -11.26 -0.99
CA LEU A 8 11.13 -11.58 0.00
C LEU A 8 10.21 -10.39 0.29
N VAL A 9 9.06 -10.71 0.88
CA VAL A 9 8.10 -9.75 1.44
C VAL A 9 7.90 -10.10 2.91
N ASP A 10 8.20 -9.16 3.78
CA ASP A 10 7.97 -9.25 5.22
C ASP A 10 6.58 -8.69 5.55
N LEU A 11 5.82 -9.46 6.32
CA LEU A 11 4.48 -9.08 6.78
C LEU A 11 4.47 -9.06 8.30
N GLN A 12 4.00 -7.96 8.87
CA GLN A 12 3.77 -7.83 10.30
C GLN A 12 2.32 -7.40 10.55
N PHE A 13 1.76 -7.94 11.61
CA PHE A 13 0.42 -7.63 12.07
C PHE A 13 0.44 -7.37 13.57
N GLU A 14 -0.20 -6.28 13.97
CA GLU A 14 -0.39 -5.92 15.36
C GLU A 14 -1.88 -5.64 15.61
N LEU A 15 -2.37 -6.19 16.71
CA LEU A 15 -3.70 -5.92 17.23
C LEU A 15 -3.54 -5.26 18.60
N ASN A 16 -4.21 -4.13 18.78
CA ASN A 16 -4.40 -3.53 20.09
C ASN A 16 -5.86 -3.08 20.27
N ASP A 17 -6.15 -2.43 21.40
CA ASP A 17 -7.52 -2.02 21.73
C ASP A 17 -8.05 -0.90 20.83
N GLU A 18 -7.16 -0.17 20.14
CA GLU A 18 -7.52 0.98 19.30
C GLU A 18 -7.62 0.61 17.82
N ALA A 19 -6.80 -0.33 17.33
CA ALA A 19 -6.66 -0.58 15.90
C ALA A 19 -6.13 -1.97 15.52
N TYR A 20 -6.41 -2.35 14.27
CA TYR A 20 -5.71 -3.37 13.52
C TYR A 20 -4.62 -2.68 12.68
N SER A 21 -3.36 -3.04 12.88
CA SER A 21 -2.22 -2.44 12.18
C SER A 21 -1.47 -3.50 11.37
N PHE A 22 -1.18 -3.19 10.11
CA PHE A 22 -0.44 -4.03 9.19
C PHE A 22 0.79 -3.28 8.70
N GLN A 23 1.92 -3.96 8.64
CA GLN A 23 3.10 -3.47 7.93
C GLN A 23 3.49 -4.51 6.87
N ILE A 24 3.63 -4.03 5.64
CA ILE A 24 4.11 -4.83 4.52
C ILE A 24 5.39 -4.17 4.03
N LYS A 25 6.49 -4.94 3.99
CA LYS A 25 7.78 -4.49 3.52
C LYS A 25 8.28 -5.43 2.44
N ASP A 26 8.68 -4.89 1.29
CA ASP A 26 9.33 -5.67 0.24
C ASP A 26 10.78 -5.23 -0.01
N GLN A 27 11.59 -6.10 -0.60
CA GLN A 27 13.02 -5.86 -0.86
C GLN A 27 13.29 -5.20 -2.23
N GLY A 28 12.28 -4.60 -2.83
CA GLY A 28 12.38 -3.83 -4.07
C GLY A 28 12.92 -2.42 -3.87
N GLU A 29 13.09 -1.71 -4.98
CA GLU A 29 13.61 -0.33 -5.02
C GLU A 29 12.60 0.73 -4.54
N GLY A 30 11.37 0.29 -4.22
CA GLY A 30 10.25 1.18 -3.95
C GLY A 30 9.60 1.76 -5.21
N PHE A 31 8.73 2.74 -5.02
CA PHE A 31 8.05 3.50 -6.05
C PHE A 31 7.71 4.92 -5.55
N ASP A 32 7.51 5.86 -6.46
CA ASP A 32 7.10 7.23 -6.10
C ASP A 32 5.60 7.25 -5.74
N TYR A 33 5.31 7.21 -4.44
CA TYR A 33 3.95 7.29 -3.92
C TYR A 33 3.41 8.71 -3.81
N THR A 34 4.20 9.72 -4.17
CA THR A 34 3.76 11.14 -4.16
C THR A 34 3.16 11.59 -5.49
N ASN A 35 3.38 10.81 -6.54
CA ASN A 35 2.94 11.12 -7.90
C ASN A 35 2.21 9.92 -8.52
N ILE A 36 1.02 9.63 -8.00
CA ILE A 36 0.19 8.50 -8.44
C ILE A 36 -0.95 9.03 -9.31
N PRO A 37 -1.14 8.50 -10.54
CA PRO A 37 -2.28 8.86 -11.37
C PRO A 37 -3.60 8.48 -10.71
N ASP A 38 -4.57 9.38 -10.71
CA ASP A 38 -5.92 9.09 -10.23
C ASP A 38 -6.59 8.01 -11.10
N PRO A 39 -6.86 6.79 -10.58
CA PRO A 39 -7.45 5.71 -11.36
C PRO A 39 -8.93 5.94 -11.69
N THR A 40 -9.57 6.97 -11.12
CA THR A 40 -10.96 7.34 -11.38
C THR A 40 -11.10 8.36 -12.52
N HIS A 41 -9.99 8.96 -12.96
CA HIS A 41 -9.99 9.87 -14.11
C HIS A 41 -10.42 9.12 -15.39
N PRO A 42 -11.24 9.71 -16.28
CA PRO A 42 -11.75 9.06 -17.50
C PRO A 42 -10.66 8.37 -18.34
N ASP A 43 -9.52 9.04 -18.51
CA ASP A 43 -8.37 8.53 -19.28
C ASP A 43 -7.67 7.30 -18.64
N ASN A 44 -7.94 7.02 -17.36
CA ASN A 44 -7.37 5.89 -16.61
C ASN A 44 -8.40 4.77 -16.36
N LEU A 45 -9.69 4.97 -16.71
CA LEU A 45 -10.75 3.99 -16.43
C LEU A 45 -10.53 2.64 -17.11
N GLU A 46 -9.97 2.64 -18.32
CA GLU A 46 -9.67 1.43 -19.09
C GLU A 46 -8.34 0.77 -18.68
N LYS A 47 -7.53 1.42 -17.82
CA LYS A 47 -6.28 0.82 -17.35
C LYS A 47 -6.59 -0.34 -16.39
N PRO A 48 -5.99 -1.53 -16.61
CA PRO A 48 -6.26 -2.72 -15.81
C PRO A 48 -5.55 -2.68 -14.45
N ASP A 49 -4.53 -1.83 -14.28
CA ASP A 49 -3.65 -1.74 -13.12
C ASP A 49 -3.68 -0.35 -12.45
N GLY A 50 -2.87 -0.15 -11.40
CA GLY A 50 -2.71 1.15 -10.74
C GLY A 50 -3.75 1.51 -9.67
N ARG A 51 -4.67 0.59 -9.33
CA ARG A 51 -5.76 0.87 -8.38
C ARG A 51 -5.43 0.55 -6.93
N GLY A 52 -4.35 -0.19 -6.68
CA GLY A 52 -4.03 -0.71 -5.35
C GLY A 52 -3.96 0.37 -4.28
N ILE A 53 -3.30 1.49 -4.58
CA ILE A 53 -3.12 2.59 -3.61
C ILE A 53 -4.44 3.31 -3.35
N PHE A 54 -5.19 3.62 -4.41
CA PHE A 54 -6.52 4.16 -4.29
C PHE A 54 -7.45 3.28 -3.43
N ILE A 55 -7.39 1.96 -3.60
CA ILE A 55 -8.15 1.01 -2.79
C ILE A 55 -7.69 1.05 -1.32
N MET A 56 -6.39 1.06 -1.06
CA MET A 56 -5.85 1.16 0.31
C MET A 56 -6.29 2.46 0.99
N GLU A 57 -6.17 3.60 0.31
CA GLU A 57 -6.60 4.92 0.80
C GLU A 57 -8.11 5.00 1.02
N SER A 58 -8.90 4.37 0.14
CA SER A 58 -10.37 4.43 0.23
C SER A 58 -10.95 3.55 1.33
N LEU A 59 -10.29 2.45 1.68
CA LEU A 59 -10.83 1.43 2.58
C LEU A 59 -10.23 1.46 3.99
N SER A 60 -9.03 2.00 4.16
CA SER A 60 -8.36 2.08 5.47
C SER A 60 -8.59 3.42 6.16
N ASP A 61 -8.41 3.46 7.48
CA ASP A 61 -8.48 4.71 8.24
C ASP A 61 -7.16 5.49 8.15
N GLU A 62 -6.02 4.79 8.09
CA GLU A 62 -4.71 5.39 7.77
C GLU A 62 -3.88 4.48 6.85
N VAL A 63 -3.19 5.08 5.88
CA VAL A 63 -2.13 4.43 5.11
C VAL A 63 -0.90 5.34 5.05
N LYS A 64 0.30 4.77 5.27
CA LYS A 64 1.58 5.49 5.22
C LYS A 64 2.63 4.68 4.51
N PHE A 65 3.25 5.29 3.50
CA PHE A 65 4.39 4.74 2.78
C PHE A 65 5.71 5.24 3.37
N GLN A 66 6.71 4.37 3.42
CA GLN A 66 8.06 4.63 3.94
C GLN A 66 9.10 3.95 3.05
N ASP A 67 10.38 4.27 3.27
CA ASP A 67 11.53 3.70 2.53
C ASP A 67 11.31 3.72 1.01
N LYS A 68 11.04 4.91 0.46
CA LYS A 68 10.74 5.13 -0.97
C LYS A 68 9.56 4.29 -1.48
N GLY A 69 8.61 3.92 -0.62
CA GLY A 69 7.43 3.13 -0.98
C GLY A 69 7.63 1.62 -0.90
N SER A 70 8.79 1.12 -0.46
CA SER A 70 9.01 -0.32 -0.24
C SER A 70 8.34 -0.82 1.06
N VAL A 71 7.97 0.10 1.95
CA VAL A 71 7.24 -0.18 3.20
C VAL A 71 5.90 0.53 3.16
N VAL A 72 4.82 -0.21 3.44
CA VAL A 72 3.48 0.35 3.65
C VAL A 72 2.97 -0.06 5.03
N ASN A 73 2.45 0.92 5.76
CA ASN A 73 1.76 0.72 7.03
C ASN A 73 0.28 1.06 6.83
N ILE A 74 -0.62 0.16 7.19
CA ILE A 74 -2.06 0.30 7.03
C ILE A 74 -2.71 0.13 8.40
N LYS A 75 -3.66 1.00 8.75
CA LYS A 75 -4.37 0.97 10.02
C LYS A 75 -5.88 1.01 9.80
N PHE A 76 -6.59 0.16 10.55
CA PHE A 76 -8.04 0.17 10.67
C PHE A 76 -8.42 0.35 12.13
N LEU A 77 -9.14 1.42 12.46
CA LEU A 77 -9.56 1.74 13.82
C LEU A 77 -10.69 0.79 14.25
N ARG A 78 -10.64 0.34 15.50
CA ARG A 78 -11.71 -0.45 16.10
C ARG A 78 -12.87 0.49 16.43
N LYS A 79 -14.06 0.16 15.94
CA LYS A 79 -15.31 0.87 16.22
C LYS A 79 -16.11 0.17 17.31
#